data_AF-F0TAM4-F1
#
_entry.id   AF-F0TAM4-F1
#
_cell.length_a   1.000
_cell.length_b   1.000
_cell.length_c   1.000
_cell.angle_alpha   90.00
_cell.angle_beta   90.00
_cell.angle_gamma   90.00
#
_symmetry.space_group_name_H-M   'P 1'
#
loop_
_entity.id
_entity.type
_entity.pdbx_description
1 polymer ?
#
loop_
_entity_poly.entity_id
_entity_poly.type
_entity_poly.pdbx_seq_one_letter_code
_entity_poly.pdbx_strand_id
1 'polypeptide(L)'
;MWDFSKLHEKFHEKIGEMQRLGGMRIWIIHVLDEGPKNGVEIMDAIEEHHKMMEQRHMTDERFRRHMAKMKRPSPGSVYPMLKKMVEEDLIIKLEDGKYKLTEKGQKIASSFFGRFRPKEANMDKCEMVVENVLAEIEGHVAFLESIKPEKLEEYCPRINALNKKFEGIMNSLNNPEEEDHD
;
A
#
# COMPACT_ATOMS: atom_id res chain seq x y z
N MET A 1 21.29 8.04 -13.78
CA MET A 1 21.21 8.73 -12.48
C MET A 1 19.75 8.80 -12.11
N TRP A 2 19.32 8.04 -11.11
CA TRP A 2 17.93 7.98 -10.69
C TRP A 2 17.51 9.33 -10.08
N ASP A 3 16.32 9.83 -10.43
CA ASP A 3 15.82 11.15 -10.06
C ASP A 3 14.85 11.04 -8.88
N PHE A 4 15.41 11.00 -7.67
CA PHE A 4 14.69 10.76 -6.41
C PHE A 4 13.72 11.90 -6.02
N SER A 5 13.93 13.11 -6.56
CA SER A 5 13.04 14.27 -6.39
C SER A 5 11.62 13.98 -6.91
N LYS A 6 11.53 13.36 -8.10
CA LYS A 6 10.24 12.97 -8.71
C LYS A 6 9.51 11.86 -7.96
N LEU A 7 10.22 11.07 -7.17
CA LEU A 7 9.62 9.99 -6.39
C LEU A 7 8.92 10.54 -5.13
N HIS A 8 9.56 11.50 -4.46
CA HIS A 8 8.99 12.21 -3.31
C HIS A 8 7.75 13.03 -3.70
N GLU A 9 7.79 13.72 -4.84
CA GLU A 9 6.63 14.45 -5.40
C GLU A 9 5.44 13.52 -5.69
N LYS A 10 5.68 12.39 -6.36
CA LYS A 10 4.66 11.37 -6.62
C LYS A 10 4.07 10.76 -5.34
N PHE A 11 4.86 10.64 -4.27
CA PHE A 11 4.39 10.13 -2.99
C PHE A 11 3.44 11.12 -2.29
N HIS A 12 3.78 12.42 -2.27
CA HIS A 12 2.92 13.46 -1.72
C HIS A 12 1.64 13.67 -2.53
N GLU A 13 1.72 13.61 -3.86
CA GLU A 13 0.56 13.63 -4.75
C GLU A 13 -0.39 12.46 -4.43
N LYS A 14 0.16 11.24 -4.25
CA LYS A 14 -0.61 10.05 -3.85
C LYS A 14 -1.24 10.18 -2.47
N ILE A 15 -0.55 10.73 -1.47
CA ILE A 15 -1.13 10.98 -0.14
C ILE A 15 -2.27 12.01 -0.23
N GLY A 16 -2.09 13.06 -1.03
CA GLY A 16 -3.14 14.04 -1.32
C GLY A 16 -4.36 13.41 -2.00
N GLU A 17 -4.15 12.52 -2.97
CA GLU A 17 -5.21 11.74 -3.60
C GLU A 17 -5.93 10.80 -2.61
N MET A 18 -5.21 10.14 -1.71
CA MET A 18 -5.81 9.31 -0.65
C MET A 18 -6.71 10.12 0.28
N GLN A 19 -6.24 11.30 0.71
CA GLN A 19 -7.00 12.20 1.56
C GLN A 19 -8.26 12.72 0.85
N ARG A 20 -8.17 12.98 -0.46
CA ARG A 20 -9.30 13.45 -1.30
C ARG A 20 -10.32 12.36 -1.61
N LEU A 21 -9.89 11.11 -1.75
CA LEU A 21 -10.79 9.96 -1.95
C LEU A 21 -11.55 9.64 -0.66
N GLY A 22 -10.94 9.84 0.50
CA GLY A 22 -11.54 9.53 1.80
C GLY A 22 -11.54 8.02 2.10
N GLY A 23 -11.38 7.67 3.38
CA GLY A 23 -11.11 6.29 3.80
C GLY A 23 -12.14 5.26 3.31
N MET A 24 -13.43 5.63 3.25
CA MET A 24 -14.48 4.72 2.78
C MET A 24 -14.34 4.35 1.29
N ARG A 25 -13.96 5.31 0.44
CA ARG A 25 -13.78 5.03 -1.00
C ARG A 25 -12.61 4.09 -1.24
N ILE A 26 -11.52 4.31 -0.50
CA ILE A 26 -10.33 3.47 -0.54
C ILE A 26 -10.70 2.01 -0.21
N TRP A 27 -11.51 1.80 0.82
CA TRP A 27 -12.00 0.46 1.18
C TRP A 27 -12.93 -0.17 0.14
N ILE A 28 -13.86 0.61 -0.43
CA ILE A 28 -14.74 0.11 -1.50
C ILE A 28 -13.91 -0.29 -2.74
N ILE A 29 -12.89 0.48 -3.08
CA ILE A 29 -11.99 0.16 -4.20
C ILE A 29 -11.20 -1.12 -3.90
N HIS A 30 -10.66 -1.26 -2.69
CA HIS A 30 -9.95 -2.47 -2.25
C HIS A 30 -10.79 -3.73 -2.46
N VAL A 31 -12.01 -3.77 -1.89
CA VAL A 31 -12.86 -4.97 -1.96
C VAL A 31 -13.39 -5.25 -3.37
N LEU A 32 -13.52 -4.24 -4.22
CA LEU A 32 -13.94 -4.41 -5.61
C LEU A 32 -12.79 -4.80 -6.55
N ASP A 33 -11.53 -4.58 -6.15
CA ASP A 33 -10.35 -5.08 -6.88
C ASP A 33 -10.28 -6.62 -6.83
N GLU A 34 -10.78 -7.22 -5.75
CA GLU A 34 -10.90 -8.68 -5.58
C GLU A 34 -12.04 -9.28 -6.42
N GLY A 35 -12.92 -8.45 -6.97
CA GLY A 35 -13.99 -8.87 -7.88
C GLY A 35 -15.34 -8.19 -7.63
N PRO A 36 -16.32 -8.37 -8.54
CA PRO A 36 -17.60 -7.69 -8.45
C PRO A 36 -18.43 -8.10 -7.23
N LYS A 37 -18.97 -7.10 -6.50
CA LYS A 37 -19.74 -7.29 -5.27
C LYS A 37 -20.96 -6.37 -5.21
N ASN A 38 -22.04 -6.80 -4.58
CA ASN A 38 -23.20 -5.98 -4.27
C ASN A 38 -22.97 -5.14 -2.99
N GLY A 39 -23.86 -4.19 -2.68
CA GLY A 39 -23.69 -3.29 -1.54
C GLY A 39 -23.56 -4.00 -0.18
N VAL A 40 -24.24 -5.14 0.01
CA VAL A 40 -24.16 -5.94 1.24
C VAL A 40 -22.84 -6.68 1.32
N GLU A 41 -22.45 -7.36 0.24
CA GLU A 41 -21.16 -8.05 0.11
C GLU A 41 -19.97 -7.09 0.33
N ILE A 42 -20.08 -5.84 -0.14
CA ILE A 42 -19.08 -4.79 0.09
C ILE A 42 -18.99 -4.46 1.58
N MET A 43 -20.12 -4.26 2.27
CA MET A 43 -20.13 -3.95 3.70
C MET A 43 -19.51 -5.08 4.53
N ASP A 44 -19.81 -6.33 4.17
CA ASP A 44 -19.32 -7.51 4.87
C ASP A 44 -17.82 -7.73 4.62
N ALA A 45 -17.36 -7.59 3.37
CA ALA A 45 -15.95 -7.70 3.03
C ALA A 45 -15.09 -6.62 3.71
N ILE A 46 -15.59 -5.38 3.79
CA ILE A 46 -14.88 -4.30 4.50
C ILE A 46 -14.73 -4.65 5.99
N GLU A 47 -15.79 -5.15 6.63
CA GLU A 47 -15.74 -5.57 8.03
C GLU A 47 -14.75 -6.72 8.26
N GLU A 48 -14.73 -7.72 7.37
CA GLU A 48 -13.84 -8.86 7.45
C GLU A 48 -12.37 -8.44 7.33
N HIS A 49 -12.03 -7.61 6.33
CA HIS A 49 -10.68 -7.07 6.17
C HIS A 49 -10.22 -6.27 7.38
N HIS A 50 -11.13 -5.53 8.03
CA HIS A 50 -10.81 -4.78 9.26
C HIS A 50 -10.49 -5.72 10.42
N LYS A 51 -11.28 -6.80 10.62
CA LYS A 51 -11.02 -7.82 11.65
C LYS A 51 -9.68 -8.53 11.42
N MET A 52 -9.35 -8.85 10.18
CA MET A 52 -8.08 -9.48 9.82
C MET A 52 -6.88 -8.57 10.12
N MET A 53 -7.00 -7.26 9.85
CA MET A 53 -5.95 -6.27 10.14
C MET A 53 -5.74 -6.08 11.65
N GLU A 54 -6.82 -6.09 12.44
CA GLU A 54 -6.75 -6.01 13.91
C GLU A 54 -5.95 -7.17 14.51
N GLN A 55 -6.13 -8.38 13.98
CA GLN A 55 -5.46 -9.59 14.46
C GLN A 55 -3.98 -9.68 14.07
N ARG A 56 -3.57 -9.05 12.97
CA ARG A 56 -2.20 -9.23 12.42
C ARG A 56 -1.11 -8.40 13.10
N HIS A 57 -1.40 -7.59 14.12
CA HIS A 57 -0.42 -6.69 14.79
C HIS A 57 0.41 -5.81 13.83
N MET A 58 0.00 -5.71 12.57
CA MET A 58 0.63 -4.90 11.54
C MET A 58 -0.02 -3.54 11.56
N THR A 59 0.54 -2.60 12.32
CA THR A 59 0.56 -1.15 12.03
C THR A 59 1.09 -0.36 13.22
N ASP A 60 1.79 0.74 12.92
CA ASP A 60 2.13 1.84 13.82
C ASP A 60 0.98 2.11 14.82
N GLU A 61 1.31 2.26 16.10
CA GLU A 61 0.36 2.48 17.20
C GLU A 61 -0.60 3.67 16.93
N ARG A 62 -0.15 4.67 16.16
CA ARG A 62 -0.99 5.79 15.71
C ARG A 62 -2.10 5.38 14.75
N PHE A 63 -1.81 4.46 13.84
CA PHE A 63 -2.79 3.94 12.89
C PHE A 63 -3.79 3.02 13.58
N ARG A 64 -3.31 2.20 14.53
CA ARG A 64 -4.15 1.31 15.36
C ARG A 64 -5.22 2.07 16.15
N ARG A 65 -4.89 3.23 16.75
CA ARG A 65 -5.86 4.04 17.54
C ARG A 65 -6.98 4.64 16.69
N HIS A 66 -6.74 4.92 15.42
CA HIS A 66 -7.77 5.45 14.52
C HIS A 66 -8.69 4.34 13.96
N MET A 67 -8.15 3.12 13.79
CA MET A 67 -8.85 2.01 13.14
C MET A 67 -9.53 1.03 14.11
N ALA A 68 -9.03 0.88 15.35
CA ALA A 68 -9.54 -0.08 16.35
C ALA A 68 -10.99 0.19 16.87
N LYS A 69 -11.70 1.18 16.32
CA LYS A 69 -13.09 1.49 16.67
C LYS A 69 -14.06 1.40 15.48
N MET A 70 -13.60 0.98 14.31
CA MET A 70 -14.44 0.97 13.11
C MET A 70 -15.26 -0.32 13.04
N LYS A 71 -16.59 -0.17 13.17
CA LYS A 71 -17.59 -1.23 13.00
C LYS A 71 -17.98 -1.37 11.53
N ARG A 72 -18.67 -2.46 11.18
CA ARG A 72 -19.31 -2.67 9.87
C ARG A 72 -19.90 -1.36 9.34
N PRO A 73 -19.53 -0.92 8.13
CA PRO A 73 -19.99 0.36 7.62
C PRO A 73 -21.51 0.35 7.44
N SER A 74 -22.15 1.50 7.72
CA SER A 74 -23.60 1.59 7.67
C SER A 74 -24.11 1.62 6.22
N PRO A 75 -25.29 1.06 5.94
CA PRO A 75 -25.95 1.22 4.64
C PRO A 75 -26.08 2.69 4.22
N GLY A 76 -26.43 3.56 5.18
CA GLY A 76 -26.57 5.00 4.98
C GLY A 76 -25.27 5.73 4.60
N SER A 77 -24.11 5.11 4.83
CA SER A 77 -22.82 5.62 4.34
C SER A 77 -22.38 4.98 3.03
N VAL A 78 -22.62 3.68 2.85
CA VAL A 78 -22.10 2.94 1.69
C VAL A 78 -22.90 3.25 0.42
N TYR A 79 -24.23 3.22 0.46
CA TYR A 79 -25.02 3.43 -0.76
C TYR A 79 -24.89 4.84 -1.36
N PRO A 80 -24.90 5.93 -0.56
CA PRO A 80 -24.60 7.25 -1.11
C PRO A 80 -23.18 7.35 -1.67
N MET A 81 -22.22 6.65 -1.08
CA MET A 81 -20.85 6.62 -1.58
C MET A 81 -20.75 5.87 -2.91
N LEU A 82 -21.37 4.69 -3.02
CA LEU A 82 -21.42 3.93 -4.27
C LEU A 82 -22.06 4.75 -5.38
N LYS A 83 -23.14 5.49 -5.10
CA LYS A 83 -23.76 6.40 -6.07
C LYS A 83 -22.76 7.44 -6.57
N LYS A 84 -22.05 8.12 -5.67
CA LYS A 84 -21.01 9.10 -6.03
C LYS A 84 -19.88 8.47 -6.85
N MET A 85 -19.43 7.28 -6.47
CA MET A 85 -18.35 6.58 -7.18
C MET A 85 -18.76 6.13 -8.59
N VAL A 86 -20.05 5.84 -8.82
CA VAL A 86 -20.60 5.63 -10.16
C VAL A 86 -20.61 6.94 -10.94
N GLU A 87 -21.09 8.04 -10.35
CA GLU A 87 -21.09 9.37 -10.97
C GLU A 87 -19.67 9.85 -11.34
N GLU A 88 -18.65 9.46 -10.56
CA GLU A 88 -17.24 9.81 -10.77
C GLU A 88 -16.48 8.85 -11.72
N ASP A 89 -17.18 7.88 -12.32
CA ASP A 89 -16.62 6.85 -13.21
C ASP A 89 -15.49 6.02 -12.54
N LEU A 90 -15.61 5.77 -11.24
CA LEU A 90 -14.69 4.89 -10.50
C LEU A 90 -15.18 3.43 -10.49
N ILE A 91 -16.50 3.26 -10.50
CA ILE A 91 -17.17 1.95 -10.51
C ILE A 91 -18.35 1.99 -11.47
N ILE A 92 -18.72 0.84 -12.01
CA ILE A 92 -19.96 0.63 -12.75
C ILE A 92 -20.89 -0.28 -11.96
N LYS A 93 -22.20 -0.03 -12.08
CA LYS A 93 -23.23 -0.94 -11.58
C LYS A 93 -23.65 -1.86 -12.73
N LEU A 94 -23.57 -3.17 -12.48
CA LEU A 94 -23.95 -4.23 -13.40
C LEU A 94 -25.47 -4.48 -13.33
N GLU A 95 -25.99 -5.18 -14.33
CA GLU A 95 -27.42 -5.52 -14.44
C GLU A 95 -27.92 -6.38 -13.28
N ASP A 96 -27.06 -7.23 -12.71
CA ASP A 96 -27.35 -8.08 -11.56
C ASP A 96 -27.33 -7.31 -10.21
N GLY A 97 -27.07 -6.00 -10.25
CA GLY A 97 -27.01 -5.14 -9.06
C GLY A 97 -25.65 -5.13 -8.36
N LYS A 98 -24.65 -5.85 -8.86
CA LYS A 98 -23.27 -5.77 -8.38
C LYS A 98 -22.55 -4.54 -8.91
N TYR A 99 -21.44 -4.21 -8.27
CA TYR A 99 -20.54 -3.14 -8.67
C TYR A 99 -19.19 -3.73 -9.11
N LYS A 100 -18.55 -3.09 -10.08
CA LYS A 100 -17.20 -3.45 -10.58
C LYS A 100 -16.37 -2.20 -10.78
N LEU A 101 -15.06 -2.28 -10.59
CA LEU A 101 -14.14 -1.18 -10.92
C LEU A 101 -14.12 -0.89 -12.43
N THR A 102 -14.17 0.40 -12.78
CA THR A 102 -13.83 0.89 -14.13
C THR A 102 -12.32 0.81 -14.37
N GLU A 103 -11.85 1.12 -15.57
CA GLU A 103 -10.40 1.26 -15.82
C GLU A 103 -9.77 2.32 -14.91
N LYS A 104 -10.47 3.43 -14.67
CA LYS A 104 -10.04 4.50 -13.75
C LYS A 104 -9.97 3.98 -12.32
N GLY A 105 -10.99 3.25 -11.87
CA GLY A 105 -11.00 2.58 -10.56
C GLY A 105 -9.87 1.57 -10.39
N GLN A 106 -9.56 0.78 -11.43
CA GLN A 106 -8.47 -0.19 -11.42
C GLN A 106 -7.08 0.46 -11.38
N LYS A 107 -6.89 1.60 -12.06
CA LYS A 107 -5.65 2.38 -11.97
C LYS A 107 -5.42 2.91 -10.55
N ILE A 108 -6.48 3.41 -9.91
CA ILE A 108 -6.46 3.83 -8.51
C ILE A 108 -6.15 2.63 -7.61
N ALA A 109 -6.85 1.50 -7.78
CA ALA A 109 -6.59 0.27 -7.03
C ALA A 109 -5.14 -0.19 -7.18
N SER A 110 -4.59 -0.19 -8.40
CA SER A 110 -3.20 -0.58 -8.65
C SER A 110 -2.19 0.40 -8.05
N SER A 111 -2.49 1.71 -8.04
CA SER A 111 -1.62 2.73 -7.47
C SER A 111 -1.53 2.64 -5.93
N PHE A 112 -2.62 2.26 -5.27
CA PHE A 112 -2.74 2.19 -3.81
C PHE A 112 -2.52 0.78 -3.24
N PHE A 113 -3.09 -0.22 -3.89
CA PHE A 113 -3.13 -1.63 -3.46
C PHE A 113 -2.40 -2.59 -4.42
N GLY A 114 -1.82 -2.10 -5.52
CA GLY A 114 -0.96 -2.93 -6.39
C GLY A 114 0.28 -3.46 -5.67
N ARG A 115 0.66 -2.86 -4.53
CA ARG A 115 1.65 -3.38 -3.57
C ARG A 115 1.12 -4.49 -2.63
N PHE A 116 -0.20 -4.70 -2.62
CA PHE A 116 -0.92 -5.59 -1.71
C PHE A 116 -1.70 -6.72 -2.41
N ARG A 117 -1.63 -6.88 -3.74
CA ARG A 117 -2.20 -8.07 -4.39
C ARG A 117 -1.37 -9.32 -4.08
N PRO A 118 -1.95 -10.39 -3.51
CA PRO A 118 -1.56 -11.73 -3.88
C PRO A 118 -2.20 -12.01 -5.26
N LYS A 119 -1.46 -11.86 -6.35
CA LYS A 119 -1.90 -12.40 -7.63
C LYS A 119 -1.65 -13.90 -7.60
N GLU A 120 -2.72 -14.68 -7.53
CA GLU A 120 -2.74 -16.09 -7.89
C GLU A 120 -2.32 -16.25 -9.37
N ALA A 121 -1.02 -16.22 -9.63
CA ALA A 121 -0.36 -16.75 -10.83
C ALA A 121 1.16 -16.52 -10.70
N ASN A 122 1.86 -17.52 -10.16
CA ASN A 122 3.27 -17.81 -10.43
C ASN A 122 4.25 -16.62 -10.49
N MET A 123 4.49 -15.95 -9.37
CA MET A 123 5.76 -15.25 -9.14
C MET A 123 6.26 -15.51 -7.72
N ASP A 124 7.58 -15.57 -7.62
CA ASP A 124 8.34 -16.03 -6.47
C ASP A 124 8.03 -15.19 -5.21
N LYS A 125 7.64 -15.85 -4.11
CA LYS A 125 7.25 -15.19 -2.84
C LYS A 125 8.35 -14.28 -2.27
N CYS A 126 9.59 -14.48 -2.70
CA CYS A 126 10.75 -13.71 -2.24
C CYS A 126 10.75 -12.28 -2.79
N GLU A 127 10.43 -12.10 -4.07
CA GLU A 127 10.57 -10.83 -4.79
C GLU A 127 9.57 -9.76 -4.30
N MET A 128 8.35 -10.21 -3.94
CA MET A 128 7.29 -9.34 -3.41
C MET A 128 7.57 -8.84 -1.98
N VAL A 129 8.31 -9.61 -1.18
CA VAL A 129 8.77 -9.17 0.16
C VAL A 129 9.87 -8.12 -0.02
N VAL A 130 10.76 -8.33 -0.99
CA VAL A 130 11.87 -7.39 -1.27
C VAL A 130 11.33 -6.03 -1.71
N GLU A 131 10.43 -5.96 -2.70
CA GLU A 131 9.88 -4.68 -3.18
C GLU A 131 9.15 -3.88 -2.08
N ASN A 132 8.39 -4.56 -1.22
CA ASN A 132 7.71 -3.90 -0.11
C ASN A 132 8.70 -3.41 0.96
N VAL A 133 9.71 -4.22 1.31
CA VAL A 133 10.77 -3.83 2.25
C VAL A 133 11.58 -2.67 1.70
N LEU A 134 11.90 -2.67 0.40
CA LEU A 134 12.60 -1.57 -0.26
C LEU A 134 11.78 -0.29 -0.21
N ALA A 135 10.47 -0.35 -0.50
CA ALA A 135 9.59 0.82 -0.40
C ALA A 135 9.49 1.40 1.03
N GLU A 136 9.52 0.55 2.06
CA GLU A 136 9.57 1.00 3.46
C GLU A 136 10.90 1.68 3.81
N ILE A 137 12.02 1.08 3.38
CA ILE A 137 13.35 1.66 3.55
C ILE A 137 13.43 3.01 2.86
N GLU A 138 12.95 3.12 1.62
CA GLU A 138 12.87 4.37 0.87
C GLU A 138 12.10 5.46 1.62
N GLY A 139 10.93 5.12 2.17
CA GLY A 139 10.12 6.05 2.97
C GLY A 139 10.85 6.54 4.23
N HIS A 140 11.59 5.66 4.89
CA HIS A 140 12.39 6.02 6.07
C HIS A 140 13.62 6.86 5.72
N VAL A 141 14.29 6.56 4.59
CA VAL A 141 15.42 7.37 4.10
C VAL A 141 14.94 8.78 3.76
N ALA A 142 13.82 8.94 3.05
CA ALA A 142 13.26 10.25 2.73
C ALA A 142 12.93 11.08 4.00
N PHE A 143 12.44 10.43 5.06
CA PHE A 143 12.26 11.08 6.35
C PHE A 143 13.58 11.56 6.96
N LEU A 144 14.62 10.72 6.94
CA LEU A 144 15.94 11.11 7.45
C LEU A 144 16.55 12.28 6.66
N GLU A 145 16.40 12.29 5.34
CA GLU A 145 16.85 13.39 4.48
C GLU A 145 16.12 14.72 4.77
N SER A 146 14.88 14.66 5.28
CA SER A 146 14.13 15.85 5.70
C SER A 146 14.63 16.46 7.02
N ILE A 147 15.47 15.75 7.77
CA ILE A 147 16.05 16.21 9.03
C ILE A 147 17.30 17.04 8.75
N LYS A 148 17.46 18.13 9.51
CA LYS A 148 18.65 18.98 9.42
C LYS A 148 19.95 18.19 9.72
N PRO A 149 21.02 18.33 8.93
CA PRO A 149 22.25 17.54 9.07
C PRO A 149 22.87 17.59 10.47
N GLU A 150 22.79 18.73 11.16
CA GLU A 150 23.38 18.92 12.48
C GLU A 150 22.74 18.02 13.55
N LYS A 151 21.49 17.57 13.32
CA LYS A 151 20.81 16.60 14.19
C LYS A 151 21.11 15.14 13.82
N LEU A 152 21.73 14.91 12.66
CA LEU A 152 22.12 13.58 12.20
C LEU A 152 23.58 13.25 12.52
N GLU A 153 24.38 14.25 12.92
CA GLU A 153 25.80 14.08 13.26
C GLU A 153 26.04 13.00 14.32
N GLU A 154 25.22 12.95 15.37
CA GLU A 154 25.34 11.93 16.43
C GLU A 154 24.98 10.51 15.94
N TYR A 155 24.25 10.40 14.83
CA TYR A 155 23.83 9.13 14.23
C TYR A 155 24.71 8.70 13.05
N CYS A 156 25.66 9.53 12.61
CA CYS A 156 26.61 9.22 11.55
C CYS A 156 27.26 7.83 11.69
N PRO A 157 27.73 7.38 12.88
CA PRO A 157 28.30 6.04 13.03
C PRO A 157 27.31 4.93 12.67
N ARG A 158 26.03 5.09 13.02
CA ARG A 158 24.97 4.11 12.76
C ARG A 158 24.53 4.12 11.30
N ILE A 159 24.46 5.29 10.67
CA ILE A 159 24.16 5.44 9.24
C ILE A 159 25.26 4.78 8.40
N ASN A 160 26.53 5.01 8.74
CA ASN A 160 27.67 4.36 8.07
C ASN A 160 27.65 2.83 8.23
N ALA A 161 27.25 2.32 9.40
CA ALA A 161 27.11 0.88 9.61
C ALA A 161 25.99 0.27 8.75
N LEU A 162 24.88 0.99 8.53
CA LEU A 162 23.82 0.56 7.62
C LEU A 162 24.29 0.59 6.17
N ASN A 163 25.01 1.63 5.74
CA ASN A 163 25.56 1.71 4.39
C ASN A 163 26.48 0.52 4.07
N LYS A 164 27.37 0.14 5.00
CA LYS A 164 28.23 -1.05 4.85
C LYS A 164 27.43 -2.35 4.69
N LYS A 165 26.29 -2.49 5.36
CA LYS A 165 25.42 -3.67 5.21
C LYS A 165 24.79 -3.72 3.82
N PHE A 166 24.33 -2.58 3.30
CA PHE A 166 23.82 -2.49 1.93
C PHE A 166 24.90 -2.79 0.88
N GLU A 167 26.11 -2.26 1.06
CA GLU A 167 27.27 -2.60 0.21
C GLU A 167 27.57 -4.11 0.25
N GLY A 168 27.49 -4.75 1.41
CA GLY A 168 27.64 -6.20 1.54
C GLY A 168 26.59 -6.99 0.74
N ILE A 169 25.33 -6.56 0.77
CA ILE A 169 24.26 -7.15 -0.05
C ILE A 169 24.57 -6.97 -1.54
N MET A 170 24.94 -5.75 -1.97
CA MET A 170 25.29 -5.46 -3.37
C MET A 170 26.49 -6.28 -3.86
N ASN A 171 27.49 -6.51 -3.00
CA ASN A 171 28.64 -7.33 -3.34
C ASN A 171 28.27 -8.81 -3.50
N SER A 172 27.38 -9.34 -2.64
CA SER A 172 26.88 -10.72 -2.77
C SER A 172 26.06 -10.96 -4.04
N LEU A 173 25.44 -9.91 -4.61
CA LEU A 173 24.69 -9.99 -5.87
C LEU A 173 25.59 -9.94 -7.12
N ASN A 174 26.82 -9.45 -7.00
CA ASN A 174 27.74 -9.25 -8.13
C ASN A 174 28.81 -10.35 -8.28
N ASN A 175 28.87 -11.33 -7.37
CA ASN A 175 29.76 -12.50 -7.45
C ASN A 175 28.95 -13.81 -7.24
N PRO A 176 28.46 -14.48 -8.31
CA PRO A 176 27.62 -15.66 -8.18
C PRO A 176 28.37 -17.01 -8.21
N GLU A 177 29.68 -17.10 -7.92
CA GLU A 177 30.40 -18.39 -7.87
C GLU A 177 31.44 -18.43 -6.76
N GLU A 178 31.13 -19.19 -5.71
CA GLU A 178 31.99 -20.18 -5.04
C GLU A 178 31.03 -21.09 -4.25
N GLU A 179 30.18 -21.84 -4.98
CA GLU A 179 29.67 -23.11 -4.47
C GLU A 179 30.52 -24.21 -5.09
N ASP A 180 31.17 -24.96 -4.21
CA ASP A 180 32.21 -25.93 -4.48
C ASP A 180 31.78 -27.00 -5.49
N HIS A 181 32.67 -27.23 -6.45
CA HIS A 181 32.82 -28.53 -7.08
C HIS A 181 33.33 -29.53 -6.03
N ASP A 182 32.57 -30.60 -5.80
CA ASP A 182 33.08 -31.88 -5.30
C ASP A 182 32.62 -33.00 -6.25
#